data_AF-A0A257TLG4-F1
#
_entry.id   AF-A0A257TLG4-F1
#
_cell.length_a   1.000
_cell.length_b   1.000
_cell.length_c   1.000
_cell.angle_alpha   90.00
_cell.angle_beta   90.00
_cell.angle_gamma   90.00
#
_symmetry.space_group_name_H-M   'P 1'
#
loop_
_entity.id
_entity.type
_entity.pdbx_description
1 polymer ?
#
loop_
_entity_poly.entity_id
_entity_poly.type
_entity_poly.pdbx_seq_one_letter_code
_entity_poly.pdbx_strand_id
1 'polypeptide(L)'
;MVLSVLLLSLSARAQETDQVNVMLTLPNYNQIYVADLDLKHVQSTGVLFTAQLQSLASTPIQVKLRLTVNVTLANGSSYPDIADVTTNPFWLQPAQMKVITNVDLSGENPPLSVETSHYNTDQVNELKNVALATGKAPAGIYEFVLQCTDVNNISISQPARGTIVVTNPSQIDLALPIDQGSITTLFPHFQWSSNVDTVVLSVYE
;
A
#
# COMPACT_ATOMS: atom_id res chain seq x y z
N MET A 1 20.03 41.94 -58.22
CA MET A 1 19.88 40.51 -57.86
C MET A 1 19.71 40.47 -56.35
N VAL A 2 18.47 40.42 -55.85
CA VAL A 2 18.15 40.48 -54.41
C VAL A 2 17.85 39.05 -53.97
N LEU A 3 18.70 38.52 -53.09
CA LEU A 3 18.61 37.16 -52.57
C LEU A 3 17.79 37.22 -51.27
N SER A 4 16.51 36.85 -51.35
CA SER A 4 15.63 36.72 -50.18
C SER A 4 15.93 35.40 -49.46
N VAL A 5 16.48 35.49 -48.25
CA VAL A 5 16.65 34.35 -47.34
C VAL A 5 15.34 34.14 -46.58
N LEU A 6 14.63 33.06 -46.91
CA LEU A 6 13.42 32.64 -46.21
C LEU A 6 13.83 31.91 -44.93
N LEU A 7 13.75 32.59 -43.78
CA LEU A 7 13.91 31.99 -42.46
C LEU A 7 12.66 31.14 -42.17
N LEU A 8 12.75 29.83 -42.41
CA LEU A 8 11.79 28.84 -41.93
C LEU A 8 11.90 28.77 -40.40
N SER A 9 11.00 29.45 -39.71
CA SER A 9 10.78 29.27 -38.28
C SER A 9 10.20 27.87 -38.06
N LEU A 10 11.09 26.90 -37.79
CA LEU A 10 10.72 25.64 -37.15
C LEU A 10 10.14 25.97 -35.79
N SER A 11 8.82 26.07 -35.71
CA SER A 11 8.10 26.04 -34.45
C SER A 11 8.37 24.69 -33.80
N ALA A 12 9.37 24.63 -32.94
CA ALA A 12 9.49 23.59 -31.94
C ALA A 12 8.20 23.64 -31.12
N ARG A 13 7.24 22.77 -31.45
CA ARG A 13 6.19 22.44 -30.49
C ARG A 13 6.92 21.87 -29.29
N ALA A 14 7.07 22.70 -28.25
CA ALA A 14 7.39 22.21 -26.92
C ALA A 14 6.49 21.00 -26.69
N GLN A 15 7.08 19.84 -26.42
CA GLN A 15 6.30 18.64 -26.11
C GLN A 15 5.33 19.03 -25.00
N GLU A 16 4.04 19.12 -25.34
CA GLU A 16 2.97 19.09 -24.34
C GLU A 16 3.21 17.77 -23.62
N THR A 17 3.82 17.89 -22.45
CA THR A 17 4.26 16.73 -21.73
C THR A 17 3.05 16.31 -20.94
N ASP A 18 2.40 15.22 -21.35
CA ASP A 18 1.25 14.61 -20.68
C ASP A 18 1.68 13.97 -19.34
N GLN A 19 2.45 14.70 -18.53
CA GLN A 19 3.03 14.25 -17.29
C GLN A 19 2.01 14.33 -16.16
N VAL A 20 2.04 13.31 -15.31
CA VAL A 20 1.26 13.24 -14.08
C VAL A 20 2.20 13.13 -12.89
N ASN A 21 2.04 14.03 -11.93
CA ASN A 21 2.65 13.88 -10.63
C ASN A 21 1.77 12.94 -9.80
N VAL A 22 2.40 11.89 -9.25
CA VAL A 22 1.77 10.92 -8.37
C VAL A 22 2.48 11.02 -7.02
N MET A 23 1.70 11.26 -5.96
CA MET A 23 2.20 11.21 -4.59
C MET A 23 1.42 10.16 -3.82
N LEU A 24 2.13 9.28 -3.12
CA LEU A 24 1.53 8.23 -2.29
C LEU A 24 1.81 8.53 -0.83
N THR A 25 0.75 8.62 -0.02
CA THR A 25 0.83 8.80 1.42
C THR A 25 0.23 7.57 2.09
N LEU A 26 0.93 7.03 3.08
CA LEU A 26 0.45 5.92 3.87
C LEU A 26 0.28 6.38 5.32
N PRO A 27 -0.81 5.96 6.00
CA PRO A 27 -0.93 6.13 7.43
C PRO A 27 0.18 5.37 8.16
N ASN A 28 0.51 5.85 9.36
CA ASN A 28 1.50 5.20 10.21
C ASN A 28 0.88 3.97 10.90
N TYR A 29 0.70 2.89 10.15
CA TYR A 29 0.28 1.60 10.68
C TYR A 29 1.50 0.78 11.08
N ASN A 30 1.46 0.22 12.29
CA ASN A 30 2.38 -0.82 12.73
C ASN A 30 1.73 -2.22 12.70
N GLN A 31 0.43 -2.29 12.40
CA GLN A 31 -0.38 -3.50 12.29
C GLN A 31 -1.35 -3.35 11.12
N ILE A 32 -1.49 -4.41 10.31
CA ILE A 32 -2.49 -4.52 9.23
C ILE A 32 -3.37 -5.73 9.56
N TYR A 33 -4.68 -5.64 9.38
CA TYR A 33 -5.57 -6.80 9.56
C TYR A 33 -5.69 -7.59 8.26
N VAL A 34 -6.00 -8.88 8.39
CA VAL A 34 -6.17 -9.77 7.22
C VAL A 34 -7.25 -9.25 6.26
N ALA A 35 -8.30 -8.66 6.82
CA ALA A 35 -9.39 -8.06 6.06
C ALA A 35 -8.93 -6.87 5.21
N ASP A 36 -7.88 -6.16 5.62
CA ASP A 36 -7.31 -5.04 4.86
C ASP A 36 -6.47 -5.52 3.67
N LEU A 37 -5.90 -6.73 3.77
CA LEU A 37 -5.11 -7.34 2.69
C LEU A 37 -5.98 -8.07 1.66
N ASP A 38 -7.28 -8.25 1.90
CA ASP A 38 -8.20 -8.79 0.90
C ASP A 38 -8.55 -7.72 -0.14
N LEU A 39 -7.62 -7.47 -1.06
CA LEU A 39 -7.79 -6.51 -2.16
C LEU A 39 -8.89 -6.92 -3.15
N LYS A 40 -9.32 -8.19 -3.13
CA LYS A 40 -10.38 -8.71 -4.01
C LYS A 40 -11.77 -8.46 -3.43
N HIS A 41 -11.90 -8.52 -2.12
CA HIS A 41 -13.13 -8.18 -1.39
C HIS A 41 -12.76 -7.19 -0.29
N VAL A 42 -12.45 -5.95 -0.68
CA VAL A 42 -12.16 -4.87 0.27
C VAL A 42 -13.45 -4.51 1.02
N GLN A 43 -13.81 -5.35 1.99
CA GLN A 43 -14.77 -5.03 3.04
C GLN A 43 -14.08 -4.26 4.18
N SER A 44 -12.75 -4.13 4.10
CA SER A 44 -11.98 -3.27 4.96
C SER A 44 -12.43 -1.82 4.81
N THR A 45 -12.83 -1.23 5.93
CA THR A 45 -13.06 0.21 6.06
C THR A 45 -11.76 0.99 6.25
N GLY A 46 -10.61 0.30 6.29
CA GLY A 46 -9.28 0.87 6.50
C GLY A 46 -8.67 1.43 5.22
N VAL A 47 -8.30 2.70 5.25
CA VAL A 47 -7.55 3.34 4.16
C VAL A 47 -6.08 2.97 4.31
N LEU A 48 -5.57 2.06 3.46
CA LEU A 48 -4.16 1.63 3.47
C LEU A 48 -3.23 2.65 2.82
N PHE A 49 -3.73 3.43 1.87
CA PHE A 49 -2.99 4.51 1.25
C PHE A 49 -3.93 5.58 0.71
N THR A 50 -3.38 6.77 0.53
CA THR A 50 -3.98 7.87 -0.21
C THR A 50 -3.01 8.31 -1.29
N ALA A 51 -3.45 8.24 -2.54
CA ALA A 51 -2.75 8.73 -3.71
C ALA A 51 -3.31 10.07 -4.14
N GLN A 52 -2.43 11.00 -4.47
CA GLN A 52 -2.77 12.28 -5.07
C GLN A 52 -2.18 12.33 -6.48
N LEU A 53 -3.05 12.52 -7.46
CA LEU A 53 -2.70 12.66 -8.87
C LEU A 53 -2.89 14.12 -9.29
N GLN A 54 -1.89 14.68 -9.97
CA GLN A 54 -1.98 16.02 -10.56
C GLN A 54 -1.48 15.97 -12.00
N SER A 55 -2.36 16.30 -12.95
CA SER A 55 -1.97 16.48 -14.35
C SER A 55 -1.21 17.80 -14.52
N LEU A 56 -0.06 17.74 -15.18
CA LEU A 56 0.73 18.90 -15.61
C LEU A 56 0.40 19.33 -17.04
N ALA A 57 -0.49 18.61 -17.73
CA ALA A 57 -0.94 18.92 -19.07
C ALA A 57 -1.86 20.15 -19.08
N SER A 58 -1.83 20.91 -20.17
CA SER A 58 -2.71 22.06 -20.45
C SER A 58 -4.13 21.65 -20.85
N THR A 59 -4.34 20.39 -21.22
CA THR A 59 -5.63 19.84 -21.64
C THR A 59 -5.99 18.58 -20.85
N PRO A 60 -7.28 18.20 -20.75
CA PRO A 60 -7.66 16.97 -20.07
C PRO A 60 -7.01 15.75 -20.74
N ILE A 61 -6.41 14.89 -19.93
CA ILE A 61 -5.75 13.66 -20.40
C ILE A 61 -6.45 12.43 -19.85
N GLN A 62 -6.44 11.36 -20.63
CA GLN A 62 -6.98 10.08 -20.22
C GLN A 62 -5.84 9.17 -19.76
N VAL A 63 -5.96 8.64 -18.54
CA VAL A 63 -4.89 7.89 -17.88
C VAL A 63 -5.43 6.60 -17.28
N LYS A 64 -4.53 5.63 -17.09
CA LYS A 64 -4.75 4.44 -16.27
C LYS A 64 -3.88 4.52 -15.04
N LEU A 65 -4.32 3.87 -13.97
CA LEU A 65 -3.55 3.71 -12.74
C LEU A 65 -3.22 2.23 -12.56
N ARG A 66 -1.95 1.92 -12.32
CA ARG A 66 -1.48 0.58 -11.97
C ARG A 66 -0.94 0.59 -10.54
N LEU A 67 -1.52 -0.24 -9.69
CA LEU A 67 -1.06 -0.52 -8.34
C LEU A 67 -0.40 -1.89 -8.32
N THR A 68 0.83 -1.94 -7.82
CA THR A 68 1.56 -3.17 -7.54
C THR A 68 1.86 -3.25 -6.05
N VAL A 69 1.66 -4.41 -5.45
CA VAL A 69 2.00 -4.67 -4.04
C VAL A 69 3.12 -5.70 -3.99
N ASN A 70 4.18 -5.39 -3.24
CA ASN A 70 5.28 -6.28 -2.94
C ASN A 70 5.35 -6.52 -1.44
N VAL A 71 5.64 -7.74 -1.02
CA VAL A 71 5.74 -8.10 0.40
C VAL A 71 7.07 -8.76 0.68
N THR A 72 7.78 -8.31 1.70
CA THR A 72 8.98 -8.98 2.23
C THR A 72 8.76 -9.25 3.72
N LEU A 73 8.66 -10.53 4.08
CA LEU A 73 8.40 -10.94 5.45
C LEU A 73 9.66 -10.94 6.31
N ALA A 74 9.47 -10.87 7.62
CA ALA A 74 10.57 -10.90 8.59
C ALA A 74 11.38 -12.22 8.56
N ASN A 75 10.79 -13.32 8.07
CA ASN A 75 11.49 -14.60 7.87
C ASN A 75 12.37 -14.63 6.61
N GLY A 76 12.39 -13.54 5.82
CA GLY A 76 13.15 -13.43 4.57
C GLY A 76 12.38 -13.83 3.30
N SER A 77 11.16 -14.37 3.41
CA SER A 77 10.32 -14.64 2.24
C SER A 77 9.99 -13.34 1.51
N SER A 78 10.06 -13.37 0.18
CA SER A 78 9.74 -12.23 -0.68
C SER A 78 8.71 -12.62 -1.74
N TYR A 79 7.65 -11.81 -1.82
CA TYR A 79 6.52 -11.97 -2.71
C TYR A 79 6.42 -10.71 -3.59
N PRO A 80 7.16 -10.66 -4.71
CA PRO A 80 7.01 -9.59 -5.68
C PRO A 80 5.67 -9.72 -6.42
N ASP A 81 5.06 -8.58 -6.74
CA ASP A 81 3.82 -8.49 -7.52
C ASP A 81 2.69 -9.39 -6.97
N ILE A 82 2.56 -9.48 -5.65
CA ILE A 82 1.53 -10.32 -5.00
C ILE A 82 0.11 -9.88 -5.40
N ALA A 83 -0.04 -8.60 -5.70
CA ALA A 83 -1.19 -8.00 -6.33
C ALA A 83 -0.75 -7.00 -7.41
N ASP A 84 -1.43 -7.03 -8.55
CA ASP A 84 -1.27 -6.09 -9.65
C ASP A 84 -2.66 -5.71 -10.17
N VAL A 85 -3.04 -4.44 -9.96
CA VAL A 85 -4.37 -3.92 -10.28
C VAL A 85 -4.23 -2.75 -11.22
N THR A 86 -4.88 -2.83 -12.38
CA THR A 86 -4.94 -1.73 -13.35
C THR A 86 -6.37 -1.24 -13.50
N THR A 87 -6.56 0.08 -13.43
CA THR A 87 -7.87 0.70 -13.65
C THR A 87 -8.20 0.82 -15.12
N ASN A 88 -9.50 0.87 -15.43
CA ASN A 88 -9.99 1.41 -16.68
C ASN A 88 -9.51 2.87 -16.86
N PRO A 89 -9.37 3.34 -18.11
CA PRO A 89 -9.02 4.72 -18.39
C PRO A 89 -10.00 5.72 -17.77
N PHE A 90 -9.48 6.79 -17.17
CA PHE A 90 -10.28 7.89 -16.64
C PHE A 90 -9.64 9.24 -16.95
N TRP A 91 -10.45 10.29 -16.91
CA TRP A 91 -10.00 11.66 -17.20
C TRP A 91 -9.38 12.33 -15.98
N LEU A 92 -8.22 12.97 -16.18
CA LEU A 92 -7.64 13.96 -15.29
C LEU A 92 -7.76 15.35 -15.93
N GLN A 93 -8.33 16.29 -15.18
CA GLN A 93 -8.46 17.68 -15.61
C GLN A 93 -7.14 18.44 -15.37
N PRO A 94 -6.80 19.44 -16.21
CA PRO A 94 -5.64 20.31 -16.01
C PRO A 94 -5.64 20.97 -14.64
N ALA A 95 -4.48 21.00 -13.98
CA ALA A 95 -4.27 21.64 -12.68
C ALA A 95 -5.18 21.18 -11.54
N GLN A 96 -5.97 20.12 -11.73
CA GLN A 96 -6.81 19.54 -10.69
C GLN A 96 -6.06 18.42 -9.96
N MET A 97 -6.14 18.43 -8.63
CA MET A 97 -5.73 17.31 -7.80
C MET A 97 -6.87 16.30 -7.71
N LYS A 98 -6.60 15.04 -8.08
CA LYS A 98 -7.50 13.91 -7.84
C LYS A 98 -6.94 13.04 -6.72
N VAL A 99 -7.77 12.77 -5.72
CA VAL A 99 -7.42 11.91 -4.58
C VAL A 99 -8.04 10.54 -4.79
N ILE A 100 -7.26 9.49 -4.55
CA ILE A 100 -7.64 8.08 -4.72
C ILE A 100 -7.13 7.29 -3.50
N THR A 101 -7.90 6.33 -3.05
CA THR A 101 -7.56 5.42 -1.95
C THR A 101 -7.56 3.97 -2.41
N ASN A 102 -7.12 3.03 -1.56
CA ASN A 102 -7.28 1.59 -1.82
C ASN A 102 -8.76 1.18 -1.99
N VAL A 103 -9.68 1.84 -1.28
CA VAL A 103 -11.12 1.58 -1.41
C VAL A 103 -11.62 1.99 -2.79
N ASP A 104 -11.04 3.04 -3.38
CA ASP A 104 -11.39 3.49 -4.73
C ASP A 104 -10.96 2.49 -5.83
N LEU A 105 -10.19 1.46 -5.49
CA LEU A 105 -9.70 0.43 -6.41
C LEU A 105 -10.36 -0.94 -6.20
N SER A 106 -11.32 -1.07 -5.28
CA SER A 106 -11.89 -2.37 -4.89
C SER A 106 -12.97 -2.93 -5.83
N GLY A 107 -13.34 -2.22 -6.90
CA GLY A 107 -14.14 -2.73 -8.00
C GLY A 107 -15.66 -2.82 -7.80
N GLU A 108 -16.20 -2.73 -6.57
CA GLU A 108 -17.64 -2.92 -6.34
C GLU A 108 -18.51 -1.66 -6.55
N ASN A 109 -17.99 -0.45 -6.33
CA ASN A 109 -18.51 0.83 -6.85
C ASN A 109 -17.69 2.05 -6.38
N PRO A 110 -16.53 2.36 -6.98
CA PRO A 110 -15.80 3.59 -6.71
C PRO A 110 -15.72 4.50 -7.96
N PRO A 111 -15.22 5.75 -7.87
CA PRO A 111 -15.07 6.63 -9.04
C PRO A 111 -14.14 6.07 -10.14
N LEU A 112 -13.44 4.97 -9.87
CA LEU A 112 -12.55 4.28 -10.80
C LEU A 112 -12.97 2.81 -10.92
N SER A 113 -13.18 2.37 -12.17
CA SER A 113 -13.46 0.97 -12.48
C SER A 113 -12.15 0.22 -12.69
N VAL A 114 -12.06 -1.03 -12.25
CA VAL A 114 -10.89 -1.91 -12.46
C VAL A 114 -10.99 -2.59 -13.82
N GLU A 115 -9.92 -2.54 -14.62
CA GLU A 115 -9.80 -3.23 -15.91
C GLU A 115 -9.26 -4.64 -15.71
N THR A 116 -8.13 -4.75 -15.01
CA THR A 116 -7.48 -6.03 -14.71
C THR A 116 -7.08 -6.07 -13.24
N SER A 117 -7.22 -7.24 -12.65
CA SER A 117 -6.62 -7.55 -11.35
C SER A 117 -5.99 -8.93 -11.43
N HIS A 118 -4.71 -8.98 -11.08
CA HIS A 118 -3.95 -10.21 -10.97
C HIS A 118 -3.48 -10.35 -9.52
N TYR A 119 -3.72 -11.53 -8.96
CA TYR A 119 -3.31 -11.88 -7.60
C TYR A 119 -2.56 -13.19 -7.66
N ASN A 120 -1.36 -13.23 -7.09
CA ASN A 120 -0.63 -14.47 -6.93
C ASN A 120 -1.33 -15.31 -5.84
N THR A 121 -2.24 -16.17 -6.26
CA THR A 121 -3.18 -16.85 -5.35
C THR A 121 -2.45 -17.72 -4.33
N ASP A 122 -1.34 -18.35 -4.71
CA ASP A 122 -0.55 -19.19 -3.80
C ASP A 122 0.11 -18.34 -2.70
N GLN A 123 0.74 -17.23 -3.07
CA GLN A 123 1.39 -16.32 -2.13
C GLN A 123 0.37 -15.59 -1.23
N VAL A 124 -0.76 -15.18 -1.81
CA VAL A 124 -1.87 -14.59 -1.04
C VAL A 124 -2.41 -15.61 -0.04
N ASN A 125 -2.59 -16.87 -0.43
CA ASN A 125 -3.06 -17.92 0.47
C ASN A 125 -2.04 -18.21 1.57
N GLU A 126 -0.74 -18.18 1.28
CA GLU A 126 0.31 -18.32 2.29
C GLU A 126 0.24 -17.20 3.33
N LEU A 127 0.14 -15.94 2.89
CA LEU A 127 -0.07 -14.81 3.79
C LEU A 127 -1.37 -14.97 4.60
N LYS A 128 -2.48 -15.35 3.95
CA LYS A 128 -3.77 -15.57 4.62
C LYS A 128 -3.68 -16.68 5.66
N ASN A 129 -2.97 -17.77 5.41
CA ASN A 129 -2.84 -18.88 6.37
C ASN A 129 -2.12 -18.44 7.65
N VAL A 130 -1.02 -17.69 7.53
CA VAL A 130 -0.32 -17.12 8.71
C VAL A 130 -1.20 -16.10 9.42
N ALA A 131 -1.94 -15.31 8.64
CA ALA A 131 -2.79 -14.26 9.18
C ALA A 131 -4.05 -14.79 9.87
N LEU A 132 -4.61 -15.91 9.41
CA LEU A 132 -5.74 -16.62 10.04
C LEU A 132 -5.35 -17.18 11.41
N ALA A 133 -4.09 -17.59 11.59
CA ALA A 133 -3.60 -18.09 12.87
C ALA A 133 -3.45 -16.97 13.93
N THR A 134 -3.13 -15.76 13.50
CA THR A 134 -2.79 -14.63 14.41
C THR A 134 -3.85 -13.52 14.45
N GLY A 135 -4.79 -13.53 13.52
CA GLY A 135 -5.75 -12.43 13.28
C GLY A 135 -5.12 -11.18 12.66
N LYS A 136 -3.81 -11.18 12.37
CA LYS A 136 -3.04 -10.02 11.91
C LYS A 136 -2.16 -10.39 10.72
N ALA A 137 -1.84 -9.41 9.89
CA ALA A 137 -0.85 -9.58 8.84
C ALA A 137 0.50 -10.02 9.45
N PRO A 138 1.24 -10.91 8.77
CA PRO A 138 2.59 -11.29 9.19
C PRO A 138 3.53 -10.08 9.31
N ALA A 139 4.51 -10.15 10.22
CA ALA A 139 5.52 -9.12 10.33
C ALA A 139 6.37 -9.05 9.06
N GLY A 140 6.62 -7.83 8.57
CA GLY A 140 7.29 -7.61 7.29
C GLY A 140 7.12 -6.19 6.76
N ILE A 141 7.61 -6.00 5.54
CA ILE A 141 7.51 -4.76 4.78
C ILE A 141 6.51 -4.99 3.64
N TYR A 142 5.48 -4.17 3.60
CA TYR A 142 4.46 -4.14 2.55
C TYR A 142 4.70 -2.88 1.72
N GLU A 143 5.23 -3.03 0.52
CA GLU A 143 5.49 -1.95 -0.42
C GLU A 143 4.32 -1.81 -1.40
N PHE A 144 3.80 -0.60 -1.52
CA PHE A 144 2.80 -0.21 -2.50
C PHE A 144 3.50 0.66 -3.55
N VAL A 145 3.38 0.26 -4.81
CA VAL A 145 3.95 0.97 -5.96
C VAL A 145 2.80 1.39 -6.85
N LEU A 146 2.67 2.69 -7.08
CA LEU A 146 1.61 3.28 -7.87
C LEU A 146 2.18 4.01 -9.07
N GLN A 147 1.64 3.74 -10.26
CA GLN A 147 2.09 4.36 -11.49
C GLN A 147 0.91 4.76 -12.37
N CYS A 148 0.97 5.97 -12.92
CA CYS A 148 0.08 6.42 -13.99
C CYS A 148 0.68 6.15 -15.38
N THR A 149 -0.14 5.57 -16.25
CA THR A 149 0.16 5.36 -17.67
C THR A 149 -0.89 6.05 -18.54
N ASP A 150 -0.56 6.30 -19.80
CA ASP A 150 -1.57 6.68 -20.80
C ASP A 150 -2.45 5.46 -21.18
N VAL A 151 -3.40 5.67 -22.10
CA VAL A 151 -4.28 4.62 -22.62
C VAL A 151 -3.54 3.50 -23.38
N ASN A 152 -2.33 3.77 -23.86
CA ASN A 152 -1.46 2.82 -24.56
C ASN A 152 -0.46 2.13 -23.61
N ASN A 153 -0.62 2.31 -22.30
CA ASN A 153 0.26 1.80 -21.24
C ASN A 153 1.68 2.39 -21.26
N ILE A 154 1.87 3.55 -21.88
CA ILE A 154 3.12 4.31 -21.81
C ILE A 154 3.17 5.03 -20.46
N SER A 155 4.27 4.89 -19.73
CA SER A 155 4.46 5.56 -18.45
C SER A 155 4.53 7.07 -18.61
N ILE A 156 3.62 7.78 -17.94
CA ILE A 156 3.53 9.24 -17.95
C ILE A 156 3.80 9.86 -16.57
N SER A 157 4.22 9.03 -15.64
CA SER A 157 4.59 9.41 -14.27
C SER A 157 5.77 8.57 -13.80
N GLN A 158 6.52 9.11 -12.84
CA GLN A 158 7.43 8.31 -12.04
C GLN A 158 6.63 7.46 -11.05
N PRO A 159 7.02 6.19 -10.79
CA PRO A 159 6.35 5.37 -9.80
C PRO A 159 6.43 6.01 -8.40
N ALA A 160 5.27 6.22 -7.78
CA ALA A 160 5.19 6.60 -6.38
C ALA A 160 5.25 5.33 -5.52
N ARG A 161 6.10 5.34 -4.50
CA ARG A 161 6.30 4.20 -3.61
C ARG A 161 5.99 4.59 -2.18
N GLY A 162 5.50 3.63 -1.42
CA GLY A 162 5.45 3.78 0.01
C GLY A 162 5.25 2.46 0.72
N THR A 163 5.71 2.41 1.97
CA THR A 163 5.88 1.17 2.71
C THR A 163 5.13 1.22 4.03
N ILE A 164 4.51 0.11 4.39
CA ILE A 164 4.03 -0.15 5.74
C ILE A 164 4.95 -1.20 6.34
N VAL A 165 5.55 -0.88 7.49
CA VAL A 165 6.35 -1.83 8.26
C VAL A 165 5.46 -2.43 9.33
N VAL A 166 5.02 -3.66 9.10
CA VAL A 166 4.22 -4.41 10.06
C VAL A 166 5.17 -5.07 11.05
N THR A 167 5.00 -4.71 12.32
CA THR A 167 5.72 -5.35 13.44
C THR A 167 4.71 -6.14 14.25
N ASN A 168 5.01 -7.41 14.53
CA ASN A 168 4.31 -8.17 15.56
C ASN A 168 5.14 -8.06 16.85
N PRO A 169 4.98 -7.00 17.66
CA PRO A 169 5.70 -6.92 18.92
C PRO A 169 5.34 -8.15 19.77
N SER A 170 6.35 -8.81 20.30
CA SER A 170 6.18 -9.85 21.31
C SER A 170 5.50 -9.23 22.52
N GLN A 171 4.38 -9.79 22.94
CA GLN A 171 3.62 -9.32 24.09
C GLN A 171 3.75 -10.35 25.21
N ILE A 172 4.13 -9.85 26.39
CA ILE A 172 4.15 -10.62 27.63
C ILE A 172 3.26 -9.84 28.60
N ASP A 173 2.14 -10.46 28.99
CA ASP A 173 1.19 -9.88 29.94
C ASP A 173 1.27 -10.63 31.26
N LEU A 174 1.18 -9.90 32.37
CA LEU A 174 1.03 -10.50 33.69
C LEU A 174 -0.42 -10.95 33.87
N ALA A 175 -0.65 -12.25 33.82
CA ALA A 175 -1.96 -12.86 34.05
C ALA A 175 -2.31 -12.90 35.54
N LEU A 176 -1.32 -13.11 36.40
CA LEU A 176 -1.48 -13.09 37.86
C LEU A 176 -0.24 -12.52 38.54
N PRO A 177 -0.40 -11.83 39.68
CA PRO A 177 -1.67 -11.46 40.32
C PRO A 177 -2.35 -10.27 39.60
N ILE A 178 -3.68 -10.29 39.54
CA ILE A 178 -4.49 -9.17 39.03
C ILE A 178 -4.64 -8.17 40.17
N ASP A 179 -4.45 -6.88 39.88
CA ASP A 179 -4.25 -5.74 40.80
C ASP A 179 -5.41 -5.42 41.79
N GLN A 180 -6.35 -6.36 42.02
CA GLN A 180 -7.55 -6.14 42.85
C GLN A 180 -7.62 -6.96 44.14
N GLY A 181 -6.52 -7.58 44.57
CA GLY A 181 -6.47 -8.26 45.86
C GLY A 181 -5.10 -8.10 46.49
N SER A 182 -5.05 -7.57 47.71
CA SER A 182 -3.85 -7.56 48.55
C SER A 182 -3.22 -8.96 48.57
N ILE A 183 -2.04 -9.10 47.97
CA ILE A 183 -1.30 -10.36 47.90
C ILE A 183 -0.68 -10.60 49.28
N THR A 184 -1.44 -11.23 50.17
CA THR A 184 -0.97 -11.67 51.50
C THR A 184 -0.52 -13.13 51.44
N THR A 185 0.49 -13.45 50.64
CA THR A 185 1.16 -14.76 50.70
C THR A 185 2.68 -14.57 50.80
N LEU A 186 3.34 -15.39 51.63
CA LEU A 186 4.80 -15.40 51.78
C LEU A 186 5.53 -15.84 50.48
N PHE A 187 4.79 -16.36 49.51
CA PHE A 187 5.28 -16.81 48.21
C PHE A 187 4.31 -16.33 47.12
N PRO A 188 4.54 -15.15 46.51
CA PRO A 188 3.69 -14.67 45.43
C PRO A 188 3.85 -15.57 44.20
N HIS A 189 2.72 -16.00 43.64
CA HIS A 189 2.70 -16.73 42.38
C HIS A 189 2.45 -15.74 41.24
N PHE A 190 3.42 -15.65 40.35
CA PHE A 190 3.31 -14.85 39.14
C PHE A 190 3.04 -15.76 37.95
N GLN A 191 2.04 -15.41 37.16
CA GLN A 191 1.74 -16.09 35.91
C GLN A 191 1.78 -15.07 34.80
N TRP A 192 2.48 -15.39 33.72
CA TRP A 192 2.53 -14.57 32.51
C TRP A 192 1.89 -15.33 31.36
N SER A 193 1.17 -14.59 30.50
CA SER A 193 0.76 -15.07 29.18
C SER A 193 1.63 -14.40 28.13
N SER A 194 2.04 -15.18 27.13
CA SER A 194 2.91 -14.73 26.05
C SER A 194 2.36 -15.22 24.71
N ASN A 195 2.54 -14.40 23.68
CA ASN A 195 2.26 -14.78 22.28
C ASN A 195 3.52 -15.29 21.54
N VAL A 196 4.62 -15.54 22.26
CA VAL A 196 5.87 -16.09 21.72
C VAL A 196 6.25 -17.43 22.36
N ASP A 197 6.91 -18.28 21.57
CA ASP A 197 7.27 -19.66 21.93
C ASP A 197 8.34 -19.76 23.03
N THR A 198 9.15 -18.72 23.22
CA THR A 198 10.22 -18.70 24.22
C THR A 198 10.27 -17.37 24.93
N VAL A 199 10.23 -17.43 26.26
CA VAL A 199 10.39 -16.28 27.16
C VAL A 199 11.52 -16.60 28.12
N VAL A 200 12.51 -15.71 28.21
CA VAL A 200 13.58 -15.81 29.22
C VAL A 200 13.28 -14.79 30.30
N LEU A 201 13.01 -15.28 31.51
CA LEU A 201 12.84 -14.44 32.69
C LEU A 201 14.16 -14.44 33.46
N SER A 202 14.74 -13.26 33.67
CA SER A 202 15.94 -13.10 34.50
C SER A 202 15.57 -12.33 35.76
N VAL A 203 15.79 -12.98 36.92
CA VAL A 203 15.61 -12.37 38.24
C VAL A 203 16.99 -11.97 38.75
N TYR A 204 17.11 -10.74 39.21
CA TYR A 204 18.31 -10.21 39.82
C TYR A 204 18.03 -9.91 41.30
N GLU A 205 18.99 -10.24 42.16
CA GLU A 205 18.99 -9.91 43.60
C GLU A 205 19.62 -8.54 43.85
#